data_AF-A0AAJ0FCN2-F1
#
_entry.id   AF-A0AAJ0FCN2-F1
#
_cell.length_a   1.000
_cell.length_b   1.000
_cell.length_c   1.000
_cell.angle_alpha   90.00
_cell.angle_beta   90.00
_cell.angle_gamma   90.00
#
_symmetry.space_group_name_H-M   'P 1'
#
loop_
_entity.id
_entity.type
_entity.pdbx_description
1 polymer ?
#
loop_
_entity_poly.entity_id
_entity_poly.type
_entity_poly.pdbx_seq_one_letter_code
_entity_poly.pdbx_strand_id
1 'polypeptide(L)'
;MSLSIESDCSSYSSSSSSSSSSSSRSDSAGSPKFPSNPRRIRPILPANPSVRNPKRDIITTSSRHLFIPPKNVHVKAACDACRRRKVKCSGGRPRCIACDRADSECKYISAPAETHLQALKRKYGELQERQENRTSDAEELCHLLCTMPEDEAINVLLRLRKGGDVATVVREVKGGCLLLQLAQDKQQ
;
A
#
# COMPACT_ATOMS: atom_id res chain seq x y z
N MET A 1 -45.63 -8.97 24.65
CA MET A 1 -44.55 -9.95 24.42
C MET A 1 -43.45 -9.20 23.70
N SER A 2 -42.34 -8.99 24.41
CA SER A 2 -41.28 -8.04 24.10
C SER A 2 -40.48 -8.45 22.85
N LEU A 3 -40.27 -7.49 21.95
CA LEU A 3 -39.37 -7.62 20.81
C LEU A 3 -37.97 -7.17 21.24
N SER A 4 -37.01 -8.11 21.28
CA SER A 4 -35.59 -7.79 21.43
C SER A 4 -34.99 -7.62 20.03
N ILE A 5 -34.66 -6.39 19.66
CA ILE A 5 -33.83 -6.06 18.51
C ILE A 5 -32.42 -5.81 19.05
N GLU A 6 -31.53 -6.78 18.92
CA GLU A 6 -30.11 -6.55 19.22
C GLU A 6 -29.48 -5.73 18.09
N SER A 7 -28.94 -4.59 18.49
CA SER A 7 -28.33 -3.57 17.63
C SER A 7 -26.81 -3.64 17.79
N ASP A 8 -26.13 -4.37 16.91
CA ASP A 8 -24.67 -4.40 16.89
C ASP A 8 -24.11 -3.24 16.05
N CYS A 9 -23.99 -2.07 16.71
CA CYS A 9 -23.21 -0.94 16.24
C CYS A 9 -21.76 -1.11 16.72
N SER A 10 -20.93 -1.84 15.95
CA SER A 10 -19.50 -1.92 16.22
C SER A 10 -18.80 -0.62 15.82
N SER A 11 -18.29 0.04 16.85
CA SER A 11 -17.77 1.40 16.86
C SER A 11 -16.43 1.54 16.13
N TYR A 12 -16.38 2.54 15.25
CA TYR A 12 -15.15 3.08 14.68
C TYR A 12 -14.36 3.80 15.78
N SER A 13 -13.13 3.34 16.05
CA SER A 13 -12.24 3.93 17.04
C SER A 13 -11.27 4.91 16.38
N SER A 14 -11.58 6.20 16.47
CA SER A 14 -10.65 7.30 16.19
C SER A 14 -9.74 7.50 17.41
N SER A 15 -8.43 7.38 17.22
CA SER A 15 -7.45 7.71 18.26
C SER A 15 -7.01 9.17 18.10
N SER A 16 -7.64 10.08 18.86
CA SER A 16 -7.19 11.46 19.02
C SER A 16 -6.22 11.54 20.20
N SER A 17 -5.00 12.02 19.95
CA SER A 17 -3.95 12.16 20.97
C SER A 17 -4.04 13.53 21.64
N SER A 18 -4.35 13.55 22.93
CA SER A 18 -4.45 14.77 23.74
C SER A 18 -3.12 15.12 24.39
N SER A 19 -2.69 16.36 24.20
CA SER A 19 -1.58 17.03 24.86
C SER A 19 -1.95 17.45 26.29
N SER A 20 -1.01 17.31 27.25
CA SER A 20 -1.05 18.01 28.54
C SER A 20 0.34 18.11 29.19
N SER A 21 0.86 19.34 29.19
CA SER A 21 1.51 20.12 30.26
C SER A 21 2.33 19.46 31.39
N SER A 22 3.63 19.80 31.38
CA SER A 22 4.48 20.33 32.47
C SER A 22 4.24 19.96 33.94
N SER A 23 5.29 19.43 34.58
CA SER A 23 5.60 19.66 35.99
C SER A 23 7.12 19.62 36.22
N SER A 24 7.61 20.69 36.84
CA SER A 24 8.98 20.98 37.24
C SER A 24 9.34 20.29 38.56
N ARG A 25 10.54 19.68 38.64
CA ARG A 25 11.26 19.42 39.91
C ARG A 25 12.77 19.47 39.69
N SER A 26 13.43 20.08 40.66
CA SER A 26 14.82 20.51 40.73
C SER A 26 15.81 19.43 41.20
N ASP A 27 17.04 19.58 40.70
CA ASP A 27 18.38 19.21 41.19
C ASP A 27 18.61 17.98 42.09
N SER A 28 19.48 17.09 41.61
CA SER A 28 20.73 16.74 42.33
C SER A 28 21.72 16.01 41.41
N ALA A 29 22.98 16.44 41.50
CA ALA A 29 24.09 16.07 40.66
C ALA A 29 24.51 14.60 40.78
N GLY A 30 24.62 13.94 39.63
CA GLY A 30 25.29 12.65 39.45
C GLY A 30 25.77 12.52 38.01
N SER A 31 27.07 12.73 37.79
CA SER A 31 27.69 12.77 36.46
C SER A 31 27.60 11.41 35.74
N PRO A 32 26.99 11.32 34.53
CA PRO A 32 27.12 10.14 33.69
C PRO A 32 28.45 10.23 32.91
N LYS A 33 29.34 9.25 33.12
CA LYS A 33 30.55 9.06 32.32
C LYS A 33 30.16 8.66 30.90
N PHE A 34 30.13 9.62 29.97
CA PHE A 34 30.04 9.33 28.54
C PHE A 34 31.36 8.72 28.05
N PRO A 35 31.37 7.57 27.36
CA PRO A 35 32.53 7.15 26.60
C PRO A 35 32.67 8.08 25.39
N SER A 36 33.48 9.12 25.53
CA SER A 36 33.87 10.01 24.45
C SER A 36 34.76 9.26 23.45
N ASN A 37 34.16 8.62 22.45
CA ASN A 37 34.89 8.29 21.24
C ASN A 37 34.35 9.17 20.10
N PRO A 38 34.85 10.41 19.94
CA PRO A 38 34.54 11.18 18.76
C PRO A 38 35.15 10.42 17.57
N ARG A 39 34.30 9.84 16.73
CA ARG A 39 34.69 9.35 15.42
C ARG A 39 35.39 10.52 14.71
N ARG A 40 36.72 10.47 14.63
CA ARG A 40 37.49 11.40 13.80
C ARG A 40 36.96 11.24 12.38
N ILE A 41 36.15 12.21 11.95
CA ILE A 41 35.77 12.33 10.54
C ILE A 41 37.09 12.48 9.79
N ARG A 42 37.38 11.51 8.92
CA ARG A 42 38.60 11.54 8.12
C ARG A 42 38.55 12.79 7.23
N PRO A 43 39.59 13.63 7.20
CA PRO A 43 39.66 14.72 6.24
C PRO A 43 39.49 14.18 4.83
N ILE A 44 38.63 14.83 4.04
CA ILE A 44 38.43 14.47 2.65
C ILE A 44 39.68 14.97 1.90
N LEU A 45 40.56 14.06 1.48
CA LEU A 45 41.65 14.43 0.58
C LEU A 45 41.08 14.71 -0.83
N PRO A 46 41.58 15.74 -1.54
CA PRO A 46 41.23 15.94 -2.94
C PRO A 46 41.53 14.68 -3.76
N ALA A 47 40.61 14.33 -4.67
CA ALA A 47 40.73 13.13 -5.49
C ALA A 47 42.06 13.13 -6.24
N ASN A 48 42.88 12.09 -6.05
CA ASN A 48 44.10 11.90 -6.83
C ASN A 48 43.71 11.58 -8.29
N PRO A 49 43.99 12.45 -9.27
CA PRO A 49 43.61 12.22 -10.67
C PRO A 49 44.43 11.11 -11.35
N SER A 50 45.40 10.51 -10.66
CA SER A 50 46.36 9.58 -11.26
C SER A 50 45.97 8.10 -11.21
N VAL A 51 44.80 7.73 -10.66
CA VAL A 51 44.29 6.34 -10.79
C VAL A 51 43.32 6.25 -11.97
N ARG A 52 43.85 6.43 -13.18
CA ARG A 52 43.21 5.88 -14.39
C ARG A 52 43.46 4.38 -14.36
N ASN A 53 42.55 3.64 -13.74
CA ASN A 53 42.56 2.18 -13.80
C ASN A 53 42.22 1.80 -15.27
N PRO A 54 43.14 1.20 -16.04
CA PRO A 54 42.87 0.87 -17.43
C PRO A 54 41.71 -0.12 -17.49
N LYS A 55 40.73 0.18 -18.35
CA LYS A 55 39.73 -0.78 -18.80
C LYS A 55 40.48 -2.04 -19.27
N ARG A 56 40.40 -3.12 -18.50
CA ARG A 56 40.72 -4.45 -19.00
C ARG A 56 39.52 -4.92 -19.78
N ASP A 57 39.52 -4.59 -21.07
CA ASP A 57 38.76 -5.33 -22.06
C ASP A 57 39.47 -6.69 -22.21
N ILE A 58 38.82 -7.77 -21.77
CA ILE A 58 39.25 -9.14 -22.11
C ILE A 58 38.13 -9.78 -22.91
N ILE A 59 38.41 -9.97 -24.19
CA ILE A 59 37.60 -10.73 -25.14
C ILE A 59 37.97 -12.22 -24.99
N THR A 60 36.94 -13.01 -24.67
CA THR A 60 36.65 -14.40 -25.10
C THR A 60 37.77 -15.45 -25.11
N THR A 61 37.60 -16.52 -24.31
CA THR A 61 37.64 -17.93 -24.77
C THR A 61 37.24 -18.93 -23.66
N SER A 62 36.27 -19.78 -23.99
CA SER A 62 36.00 -21.16 -23.50
C SER A 62 35.82 -21.50 -22.01
N SER A 63 34.65 -22.10 -21.76
CA SER A 63 34.36 -23.21 -20.83
C SER A 63 34.13 -22.95 -19.33
N ARG A 64 32.93 -23.42 -18.93
CA ARG A 64 32.34 -23.60 -17.59
C ARG A 64 31.70 -22.37 -16.96
N HIS A 65 30.39 -22.30 -17.19
CA HIS A 65 29.41 -21.41 -16.58
C HIS A 65 29.26 -21.71 -15.07
N LEU A 66 30.30 -21.44 -14.28
CA LEU A 66 30.10 -21.24 -12.85
C LEU A 66 29.35 -19.92 -12.72
N PHE A 67 28.10 -19.99 -12.29
CA PHE A 67 27.28 -18.84 -11.89
C PHE A 67 28.04 -18.05 -10.83
N ILE A 68 28.85 -17.08 -11.25
CA ILE A 68 29.37 -16.04 -10.37
C ILE A 68 28.24 -15.01 -10.31
N PRO A 69 27.44 -14.96 -9.23
CA PRO A 69 26.42 -13.93 -9.13
C PRO A 69 27.11 -12.56 -9.18
N PRO A 70 26.64 -11.62 -10.03
CA PRO A 70 27.23 -10.30 -10.15
C PRO A 70 27.25 -9.63 -8.78
N LYS A 71 28.46 -9.34 -8.26
CA LYS A 71 28.66 -9.02 -6.84
C LYS A 71 28.09 -7.68 -6.39
N ASN A 72 27.63 -6.80 -7.28
CA ASN A 72 27.08 -5.50 -6.91
C ASN A 72 25.93 -5.06 -7.83
N VAL A 73 24.86 -5.86 -7.91
CA VAL A 73 23.60 -5.34 -8.46
C VAL A 73 22.86 -4.62 -7.34
N HIS A 74 22.70 -3.30 -7.47
CA HIS A 74 21.78 -2.56 -6.61
C HIS A 74 20.36 -3.04 -6.89
N VAL A 75 19.78 -3.74 -5.93
CA VAL A 75 18.45 -4.33 -6.10
C VAL A 75 17.39 -3.28 -5.81
N LYS A 76 16.53 -3.00 -6.78
CA LYS A 76 15.43 -2.01 -6.66
C LYS A 76 14.46 -2.31 -5.50
N ALA A 77 14.30 -3.60 -5.14
CA ALA A 77 13.52 -4.03 -3.99
C ALA A 77 14.10 -5.32 -3.40
N ALA A 78 14.35 -5.34 -2.09
CA ALA A 78 14.61 -6.57 -1.34
C ALA A 78 13.31 -7.34 -1.09
N CYS A 79 13.36 -8.67 -1.07
CA CYS A 79 12.24 -9.53 -0.67
C CYS A 79 11.85 -9.33 0.81
N ASP A 80 10.64 -9.75 1.17
CA ASP A 80 10.08 -9.53 2.51
C ASP A 80 10.88 -10.23 3.61
N ALA A 81 11.34 -11.46 3.35
CA ALA A 81 12.14 -12.21 4.30
C ALA A 81 13.49 -11.53 4.59
N CYS A 82 14.18 -11.00 3.56
CA CYS A 82 15.43 -10.26 3.75
C CYS A 82 15.21 -8.92 4.47
N ARG A 83 14.09 -8.24 4.20
CA ARG A 83 13.70 -7.01 4.91
C ARG A 83 13.48 -7.29 6.40
N ARG A 84 12.68 -8.30 6.72
CA ARG A 84 12.39 -8.71 8.11
C ARG A 84 13.67 -9.10 8.86
N ARG A 85 14.57 -9.85 8.19
CA ARG A 85 15.88 -10.25 8.76
C ARG A 85 16.94 -9.16 8.72
N LYS A 86 16.69 -8.00 8.09
CA LYS A 86 17.66 -6.91 7.88
C LYS A 86 18.99 -7.37 7.25
N VAL A 87 18.93 -8.31 6.31
CA VAL A 87 20.11 -8.84 5.59
C VAL A 87 20.15 -8.38 4.13
N LYS A 88 21.34 -8.40 3.52
CA LYS A 88 21.52 -8.05 2.10
C LYS A 88 20.74 -9.02 1.21
N CYS A 89 19.80 -8.50 0.44
CA CYS A 89 19.07 -9.26 -0.57
C CYS A 89 19.85 -9.27 -1.89
N SER A 90 19.95 -10.43 -2.55
CA SER A 90 20.59 -10.54 -3.85
C SER A 90 19.67 -10.24 -5.04
N GLY A 91 18.36 -10.09 -4.81
CA GLY A 91 17.42 -9.68 -5.86
C GLY A 91 17.03 -10.75 -6.89
N GLY A 92 17.51 -11.99 -6.74
CA GLY A 92 17.10 -13.10 -7.61
C GLY A 92 15.60 -13.39 -7.53
N ARG A 93 14.97 -13.63 -8.69
CA ARG A 93 13.57 -14.08 -8.82
C ARG A 93 13.58 -15.47 -9.49
N PRO A 94 12.78 -16.45 -9.02
CA PRO A 94 11.73 -16.36 -7.99
C PRO A 94 12.24 -16.34 -6.54
N ARG A 95 13.44 -16.88 -6.25
CA ARG A 95 14.06 -16.83 -4.92
C ARG A 95 15.39 -16.07 -4.93
N CYS A 96 15.66 -15.31 -3.87
CA CYS A 96 16.98 -14.74 -3.66
C CYS A 96 17.92 -15.73 -2.95
N ILE A 97 19.22 -15.64 -3.22
CA ILE A 97 20.28 -16.51 -2.66
C ILE A 97 20.22 -16.60 -1.12
N ALA A 98 19.90 -15.49 -0.44
CA ALA A 98 19.81 -15.47 1.02
C ALA A 98 18.57 -16.18 1.58
N CYS A 99 17.51 -16.33 0.79
CA CYS A 99 16.33 -17.13 1.15
C CYS A 99 16.49 -18.58 0.69
N ASP A 100 17.20 -18.78 -0.41
CA ASP A 100 17.58 -20.09 -0.93
C ASP A 100 18.38 -20.91 0.10
N ARG A 101 19.43 -20.27 0.66
CA ARG A 101 20.28 -20.89 1.70
C ARG A 101 19.60 -21.04 3.04
N ALA A 102 18.60 -20.21 3.33
CA ALA A 102 17.87 -20.23 4.58
C ALA A 102 16.62 -21.12 4.52
N ASP A 103 16.35 -21.72 3.35
CA ASP A 103 15.14 -22.47 3.02
C ASP A 103 13.85 -21.79 3.51
N SER A 104 13.78 -20.48 3.31
CA SER A 104 12.70 -19.63 3.82
C SER A 104 11.83 -19.11 2.68
N GLU A 105 10.55 -18.87 2.95
CA GLU A 105 9.63 -18.30 1.98
C GLU A 105 10.12 -16.94 1.44
N CYS A 106 10.32 -16.85 0.12
CA CYS A 106 10.84 -15.67 -0.56
C CYS A 106 9.74 -14.98 -1.37
N LYS A 107 9.06 -14.01 -0.77
CA LYS A 107 8.01 -13.22 -1.42
C LYS A 107 8.49 -11.81 -1.76
N TYR A 108 8.13 -11.34 -2.96
CA TYR A 108 8.34 -9.98 -3.43
C TYR A 108 6.96 -9.33 -3.64
N ILE A 109 6.67 -8.27 -2.88
CA ILE A 109 5.42 -7.49 -3.03
C ILE A 109 5.45 -6.64 -4.31
N SER A 110 6.63 -6.16 -4.71
CA SER A 110 6.78 -5.31 -5.90
C SER A 110 7.04 -6.11 -7.17
N ALA A 111 6.59 -5.57 -8.31
CA ALA A 111 6.93 -6.09 -9.63
C ALA A 111 8.45 -5.94 -9.92
N PRO A 112 9.01 -6.69 -10.89
CA PRO A 112 10.45 -6.73 -11.16
C PRO A 112 11.08 -5.36 -11.48
N ALA A 113 10.31 -4.44 -12.08
CA ALA A 113 10.77 -3.10 -12.43
C ALA A 113 10.40 -2.04 -11.36
N GLU A 114 9.58 -2.41 -10.38
CA GLU A 114 8.90 -1.50 -9.48
C GLU A 114 9.60 -1.44 -8.12
N THR A 115 9.80 -0.23 -7.62
CA THR A 115 10.27 -0.01 -6.25
C THR A 115 9.13 -0.31 -5.26
N HIS A 116 9.49 -0.64 -4.03
CA HIS A 116 8.47 -0.87 -2.98
C HIS A 116 7.56 0.34 -2.76
N LEU A 117 8.08 1.56 -2.87
CA LEU A 117 7.29 2.79 -2.73
C LEU A 117 6.25 2.92 -3.85
N GLN A 118 6.62 2.58 -5.09
CA GLN A 118 5.69 2.55 -6.21
C GLN A 118 4.57 1.51 -6.01
N ALA A 119 4.93 0.31 -5.54
CA ALA A 119 3.95 -0.74 -5.25
C ALA A 119 2.96 -0.32 -4.16
N LEU A 120 3.45 0.32 -3.10
CA LEU A 120 2.62 0.89 -2.04
C LEU A 120 1.70 2.00 -2.58
N LYS A 121 2.24 2.92 -3.38
CA LYS A 121 1.45 4.02 -3.96
C LYS A 121 0.31 3.49 -4.83
N ARG A 122 0.57 2.47 -5.66
CA ARG A 122 -0.46 1.81 -6.46
C ARG A 122 -1.54 1.18 -5.57
N LYS A 123 -1.15 0.41 -4.56
CA LYS A 123 -2.10 -0.24 -3.65
C LYS A 123 -2.95 0.76 -2.86
N TYR A 124 -2.35 1.87 -2.44
CA TYR A 124 -3.06 2.95 -1.80
C TYR A 124 -4.07 3.60 -2.76
N GLY A 125 -3.66 3.89 -4.00
CA GLY A 125 -4.55 4.40 -5.04
C GLY A 125 -5.73 3.47 -5.33
N GLU A 126 -5.49 2.17 -5.49
CA GLU A 126 -6.55 1.16 -5.69
C GLU A 126 -7.57 1.12 -4.54
N LEU A 127 -7.10 1.26 -3.30
CA LEU A 127 -7.97 1.29 -2.13
C LEU A 127 -8.76 2.61 -2.04
N GLN A 128 -8.10 3.73 -2.33
CA GLN A 128 -8.72 5.05 -2.32
C GLN A 128 -9.81 5.16 -3.39
N GLU A 129 -9.52 4.71 -4.62
CA GLU A 129 -10.49 4.67 -5.72
C GLU A 129 -11.69 3.79 -5.37
N ARG A 130 -11.47 2.60 -4.79
CA ARG A 130 -12.57 1.75 -4.32
C ARG A 130 -13.42 2.43 -3.25
N GLN A 131 -12.78 3.16 -2.33
CA GLN A 131 -13.48 3.89 -1.29
C GLN A 131 -14.32 5.03 -1.88
N GLU A 132 -13.74 5.80 -2.80
CA GLU A 132 -14.41 6.90 -3.50
C GLU A 132 -15.61 6.40 -4.33
N ASN A 133 -15.45 5.28 -5.04
CA ASN A 133 -16.56 4.66 -5.76
C ASN A 133 -17.67 4.24 -4.80
N ARG A 134 -17.33 3.62 -3.66
CA ARG A 134 -18.34 3.20 -2.68
C ARG A 134 -19.07 4.38 -2.05
N THR A 135 -18.39 5.49 -1.79
CA THR A 135 -19.04 6.71 -1.30
C THR A 135 -19.93 7.33 -2.37
N SER A 136 -19.45 7.38 -3.62
CA SER A 136 -20.23 7.90 -4.74
C SER A 136 -21.50 7.07 -4.99
N ASP A 137 -21.40 5.74 -4.99
CA ASP A 137 -22.55 4.85 -5.16
C ASP A 137 -23.58 5.00 -4.03
N ALA A 138 -23.12 5.22 -2.79
CA ALA A 138 -24.00 5.44 -1.64
C ALA A 138 -24.70 6.80 -1.70
N GLU A 139 -23.98 7.86 -2.05
CA GLU A 139 -24.56 9.20 -2.26
C GLU A 139 -25.61 9.18 -3.36
N GLU A 140 -25.31 8.49 -4.45
CA GLU A 140 -26.25 8.33 -5.56
C GLU A 140 -27.49 7.52 -5.16
N LEU A 141 -27.31 6.42 -4.42
CA LEU A 141 -28.43 5.66 -3.90
C LEU A 141 -29.34 6.54 -3.03
N CYS A 142 -28.75 7.36 -2.15
CA CYS A 142 -29.52 8.30 -1.32
C CYS A 142 -30.28 9.31 -2.19
N HIS A 143 -29.64 9.88 -3.20
CA HIS A 143 -30.29 10.80 -4.14
C HIS A 143 -31.47 10.14 -4.86
N LEU A 144 -31.28 8.92 -5.37
CA LEU A 144 -32.32 8.14 -6.03
C LEU A 144 -33.50 7.90 -5.08
N LEU A 145 -33.26 7.37 -3.88
CA LEU A 145 -34.30 7.09 -2.88
C LEU A 145 -35.08 8.36 -2.46
N CYS A 146 -34.44 9.53 -2.47
CA CYS A 146 -35.08 10.79 -2.11
C CYS A 146 -35.88 11.44 -3.25
N THR A 147 -35.61 11.09 -4.51
CA THR A 147 -36.20 11.75 -5.68
C THR A 147 -37.24 10.90 -6.41
N MET A 148 -37.18 9.58 -6.24
CA MET A 148 -38.15 8.66 -6.85
C MET A 148 -39.45 8.54 -6.03
N PRO A 149 -40.54 8.08 -6.66
CA PRO A 149 -41.77 7.72 -5.96
C PRO A 149 -41.56 6.66 -4.87
N GLU A 150 -42.41 6.69 -3.84
CA GLU A 150 -42.27 5.83 -2.65
C GLU A 150 -42.33 4.33 -2.99
N ASP A 151 -43.19 3.94 -3.92
CA ASP A 151 -43.32 2.55 -4.38
C ASP A 151 -42.07 2.05 -5.10
N GLU A 152 -41.42 2.90 -5.91
CA GLU A 152 -40.14 2.59 -6.54
C GLU A 152 -39.02 2.49 -5.50
N ALA A 153 -38.98 3.41 -4.54
CA ALA A 153 -37.99 3.41 -3.44
C ALA A 153 -38.08 2.12 -2.61
N ILE A 154 -39.29 1.65 -2.30
CA ILE A 154 -39.51 0.39 -1.57
C ILE A 154 -38.92 -0.79 -2.36
N ASN A 155 -39.12 -0.84 -3.68
CA ASN A 155 -38.58 -1.91 -4.51
C ASN A 155 -37.04 -1.94 -4.51
N VAL A 156 -36.41 -0.77 -4.55
CA VAL A 156 -34.95 -0.62 -4.43
C VAL A 156 -34.46 -1.13 -3.08
N LEU A 157 -35.12 -0.73 -1.99
CA LEU A 157 -34.77 -1.18 -0.63
C LEU A 157 -34.96 -2.69 -0.45
N LEU A 158 -36.02 -3.27 -1.01
CA LEU A 158 -36.25 -4.71 -0.99
C LEU A 158 -35.15 -5.47 -1.73
N ARG A 159 -34.65 -4.92 -2.83
CA ARG A 159 -33.53 -5.51 -3.59
C ARG A 159 -32.23 -5.49 -2.78
N LEU A 160 -31.95 -4.38 -2.09
CA LEU A 160 -30.79 -4.26 -1.20
C LEU A 160 -30.90 -5.22 -0.01
N ARG A 161 -32.07 -5.35 0.62
CA ARG A 161 -32.30 -6.30 1.73
C ARG A 161 -32.12 -7.77 1.32
N LYS A 162 -32.36 -8.11 0.06
CA LYS A 162 -32.10 -9.45 -0.49
C LYS A 162 -30.61 -9.71 -0.77
N GLY A 163 -29.72 -8.78 -0.42
CA GLY A 163 -28.28 -8.89 -0.65
C GLY A 163 -27.80 -8.31 -1.98
N GLY A 164 -28.62 -7.46 -2.62
CA GLY A 164 -28.19 -6.73 -3.81
C GLY A 164 -27.04 -5.77 -3.49
N ASP A 165 -26.02 -5.78 -4.34
CA ASP A 165 -24.90 -4.84 -4.25
C ASP A 165 -25.33 -3.43 -4.68
N VAL A 166 -24.91 -2.41 -3.92
CA VAL A 166 -25.33 -1.02 -4.12
C VAL A 166 -24.97 -0.52 -5.52
N ALA A 167 -23.73 -0.76 -5.97
CA ALA A 167 -23.25 -0.29 -7.27
C ALA A 167 -24.04 -0.91 -8.43
N THR A 168 -24.46 -2.16 -8.27
CA THR A 168 -25.26 -2.88 -9.25
C THR A 168 -26.69 -2.35 -9.28
N VAL A 169 -27.31 -2.20 -8.11
CA VAL A 169 -28.69 -1.70 -7.99
C VAL A 169 -28.83 -0.28 -8.52
N VAL A 170 -27.91 0.62 -8.16
CA VAL A 170 -27.90 2.02 -8.65
C VAL A 170 -27.83 2.06 -10.18
N ARG A 171 -26.96 1.24 -10.78
CA ARG A 171 -26.79 1.18 -12.23
C ARG A 171 -28.03 0.67 -12.95
N GLU A 172 -28.67 -0.37 -12.41
CA GLU A 172 -29.91 -0.93 -12.96
C GLU A 172 -31.05 0.09 -12.94
N VAL A 173 -31.23 0.77 -11.81
CA VAL A 173 -32.29 1.77 -11.64
C VAL A 173 -32.07 2.93 -12.61
N LYS A 174 -30.86 3.49 -12.67
CA LYS A 174 -30.51 4.54 -13.64
C LYS A 174 -30.72 4.10 -15.09
N GLY A 175 -30.34 2.87 -15.41
CA GLY A 175 -30.56 2.28 -16.74
C GLY A 175 -32.05 2.21 -17.09
N GLY A 176 -32.89 1.80 -16.14
CA GLY A 176 -34.35 1.80 -16.30
C GLY A 176 -34.93 3.20 -16.52
N CYS A 177 -34.55 4.16 -15.69
CA CYS A 177 -35.00 5.56 -15.82
C CYS A 177 -34.62 6.16 -17.19
N LEU A 178 -33.38 5.93 -17.65
CA LEU A 178 -32.91 6.42 -18.93
C LEU A 178 -33.70 5.81 -20.11
N LEU A 179 -34.00 4.51 -20.06
CA LEU A 179 -34.78 3.84 -21.10
C LEU A 179 -36.22 4.39 -21.19
N LEU A 180 -36.84 4.70 -20.04
CA LEU A 180 -38.16 5.32 -20.00
C LEU A 180 -38.13 6.75 -20.57
N GLN A 181 -37.12 7.53 -20.21
CA GLN A 181 -36.94 8.88 -20.73
C GLN A 181 -36.79 8.89 -22.26
N LEU A 182 -35.94 8.03 -22.81
CA LEU A 182 -35.76 7.89 -24.26
C LEU A 182 -37.03 7.41 -25.00
N ALA A 183 -37.87 6.61 -24.33
CA ALA A 183 -39.14 6.17 -24.90
C ALA A 183 -40.17 7.32 -24.97
N GLN A 184 -40.17 8.22 -23.99
CA GLN A 184 -41.03 9.40 -23.95
C GLN A 184 -40.62 10.42 -25.02
N ASP A 185 -39.32 10.66 -25.20
CA ASP A 185 -38.80 11.62 -26.18
C ASP A 185 -39.09 11.25 -27.65
N LYS A 186 -39.33 9.97 -27.94
CA LYS A 186 -39.69 9.50 -29.29
C LYS A 186 -41.14 9.74 -29.70
N GLN A 187 -42.00 10.13 -28.76
CA GLN A 187 -43.43 10.35 -29.02
C GLN A 187 -43.76 11.82 -29.34
N GLN A 188 -42.74 12.66 -29.52
CA GLN A 188 -42.85 14.09 -29.77
C GLN A 188 -42.17 14.46 -31.09
#